data_AF-A0A915HU38-F1
#
_entry.id   AF-A0A915HU38-F1
#
_cell.length_a   1.000
_cell.length_b   1.000
_cell.length_c   1.000
_cell.angle_alpha   90.00
_cell.angle_beta   90.00
_cell.angle_gamma   90.00
#
_symmetry.space_group_name_H-M   'P 1'
#
loop_
_entity.id
_entity.type
_entity.pdbx_description
1 polymer ?
#
loop_
_entity_poly.entity_id
_entity_poly.type
_entity_poly.pdbx_seq_one_letter_code
_entity_poly.pdbx_strand_id
1 'polypeptide(L)'
;MEIQGEPPPINLTIYCRITLILLFTFSLICILKEIFQMYCNGRAYFSDLVNYVEWGLYVSAIIFCAPLFSSQPTVQFNWAIGSLALFLTWFNILFFLQ
;
A
#
# COMPACT_ATOMS: atom_id res chain seq x y z
N MET A 1 5.28 34.45 -10.10
CA MET A 1 6.72 34.14 -9.87
C MET A 1 6.78 32.64 -9.65
N GLU A 2 6.81 31.92 -10.75
CA GLU A 2 6.74 30.47 -10.77
C GLU A 2 8.12 29.96 -10.37
N ILE A 3 8.25 29.44 -9.16
CA ILE A 3 9.48 28.78 -8.73
C ILE A 3 9.57 27.53 -9.60
N GLN A 4 10.30 27.64 -10.69
CA GLN A 4 10.67 26.54 -11.56
C GLN A 4 11.61 25.66 -10.74
N GLY A 5 11.01 24.79 -9.93
CA GLY A 5 11.75 23.87 -9.06
C GLY A 5 12.68 23.04 -9.92
N GLU A 6 13.97 23.05 -9.61
CA GLU A 6 14.93 22.18 -10.28
C GLU A 6 14.37 20.75 -10.33
N PRO A 7 14.55 20.04 -11.46
CA PRO A 7 14.11 18.67 -11.55
C PRO A 7 14.75 17.90 -10.38
N PRO A 8 13.97 17.09 -9.64
CA PRO A 8 14.51 16.34 -8.52
C PRO A 8 15.71 15.52 -9.00
N PRO A 9 16.75 15.36 -8.16
CA PRO A 9 17.96 14.64 -8.55
C PRO A 9 17.57 13.26 -9.06
N ILE A 10 18.13 12.86 -10.21
CA ILE A 10 17.77 11.62 -10.94
C ILE A 10 17.74 10.40 -10.02
N ASN A 11 18.68 10.34 -9.07
CA ASN A 11 18.77 9.30 -8.04
C ASN A 11 17.49 9.20 -7.19
N LEU A 12 16.92 10.32 -6.75
CA LEU A 12 15.70 10.32 -5.94
C LEU A 12 14.51 9.74 -6.72
N THR A 13 14.36 10.16 -7.98
CA THR A 13 13.28 9.69 -8.85
C THR A 13 13.35 8.18 -9.10
N ILE A 14 14.57 7.64 -9.30
CA ILE A 14 14.73 6.19 -9.53
C ILE A 14 14.47 5.38 -8.25
N TYR A 15 14.91 5.86 -7.07
CA TYR A 15 14.62 5.19 -5.81
C TYR A 15 13.11 5.16 -5.53
N CYS A 16 12.41 6.30 -5.67
CA CYS A 16 10.97 6.35 -5.49
C CYS A 16 10.23 5.36 -6.41
N ARG A 17 10.66 5.28 -7.69
CA ARG A 17 10.05 4.37 -8.66
C ARG A 17 10.28 2.91 -8.30
N ILE A 18 11.49 2.54 -7.88
CA ILE A 18 11.81 1.17 -7.44
C ILE A 18 10.99 0.81 -6.20
N THR A 19 10.93 1.70 -5.20
CA THR A 19 10.15 1.48 -3.97
C THR A 19 8.67 1.26 -4.26
N LEU A 20 8.08 2.06 -5.16
CA LEU A 20 6.67 1.91 -5.54
C LEU A 20 6.40 0.57 -6.27
N ILE A 21 7.32 0.13 -7.13
CA ILE A 21 7.21 -1.19 -7.79
C ILE A 21 7.28 -2.31 -6.75
N LEU A 22 8.23 -2.25 -5.81
CA LEU A 22 8.37 -3.23 -4.74
C LEU A 22 7.14 -3.27 -3.83
N LEU A 23 6.60 -2.10 -3.45
CA LEU A 23 5.41 -2.00 -2.62
C LEU A 23 4.20 -2.64 -3.33
N PHE A 24 4.04 -2.37 -4.62
CA PHE A 24 2.96 -2.94 -5.41
C PHE A 24 3.08 -4.46 -5.54
N THR A 25 4.25 -4.98 -5.92
CA THR A 25 4.45 -6.43 -6.07
C THR A 25 4.30 -7.17 -4.75
N PHE A 26 4.82 -6.61 -3.65
CA PHE A 26 4.64 -7.17 -2.32
C PHE A 26 3.17 -7.22 -1.91
N SER A 27 2.43 -6.11 -2.11
CA SER A 27 1.00 -6.04 -1.76
C SER A 27 0.16 -7.05 -2.56
N LEU A 28 0.51 -7.31 -3.83
CA LEU A 28 -0.14 -8.36 -4.62
C LEU A 28 0.10 -9.76 -4.05
N ILE A 29 1.34 -10.08 -3.67
CA ILE A 29 1.67 -11.37 -3.05
C ILE A 29 0.89 -11.54 -1.74
N CYS A 30 0.78 -10.47 -0.94
CA CYS A 30 0.00 -10.47 0.28
C CYS A 30 -1.49 -10.70 0.05
N ILE A 31 -2.10 -10.12 -0.98
CA ILE A 31 -3.50 -10.42 -1.33
C ILE A 31 -3.67 -11.89 -1.69
N LEU A 32 -2.74 -12.48 -2.45
CA LEU A 32 -2.79 -13.91 -2.76
C LEU A 32 -2.70 -14.77 -1.49
N LYS A 33 -1.85 -14.38 -0.52
CA LYS A 33 -1.78 -15.00 0.81
C LYS A 33 -3.14 -14.93 1.51
N GLU A 34 -3.78 -13.76 1.55
CA GLU A 34 -5.09 -13.57 2.21
C GLU A 34 -6.19 -14.41 1.55
N ILE A 35 -6.23 -14.47 0.22
CA ILE A 35 -7.20 -15.30 -0.51
C ILE A 35 -7.01 -16.78 -0.17
N PHE A 36 -5.75 -17.24 -0.10
CA PHE A 36 -5.44 -18.61 0.30
C PHE A 36 -5.86 -18.89 1.74
N GLN A 37 -5.57 -17.97 2.67
CA GLN A 37 -5.98 -18.09 4.07
C GLN A 37 -7.51 -18.10 4.23
N MET A 38 -8.23 -17.29 3.46
CA MET A 38 -9.69 -17.29 3.44
C MET A 38 -10.25 -18.66 3.01
N TYR A 39 -9.63 -19.29 1.99
CA TYR A 39 -10.00 -20.63 1.54
C TYR A 39 -9.74 -21.69 2.62
N CYS A 40 -8.59 -21.66 3.28
CA CYS A 40 -8.22 -22.66 4.30
C CYS A 40 -8.96 -22.49 5.64
N ASN A 41 -9.12 -21.25 6.12
CA ASN A 41 -9.66 -20.96 7.46
C ASN A 41 -11.19 -20.75 7.48
N GLY A 42 -11.82 -20.59 6.30
CA GLY A 42 -13.28 -20.56 6.15
C GLY A 42 -13.97 -19.54 7.05
N ARG A 43 -14.86 -19.99 7.93
CA ARG A 43 -15.63 -19.10 8.83
C ARG A 43 -14.80 -18.45 9.93
N ALA A 44 -13.70 -19.07 10.37
CA ALA A 44 -12.84 -18.49 11.39
C ALA A 44 -12.13 -17.24 10.88
N TYR A 45 -11.88 -17.15 9.57
CA TYR A 45 -11.26 -16.01 8.92
C TYR A 45 -12.08 -14.71 9.09
N PHE A 46 -13.41 -14.80 8.98
CA PHE A 46 -14.29 -13.62 9.10
C PHE A 46 -14.51 -13.15 10.54
N SER A 47 -14.03 -13.89 11.53
CA SER A 47 -14.14 -13.51 12.95
C SER A 47 -12.93 -12.74 13.46
N ASP A 48 -11.85 -12.70 12.69
CA ASP A 48 -10.59 -12.10 13.11
C ASP A 48 -10.44 -10.68 12.54
N LEU A 49 -10.37 -9.69 13.43
CA LEU A 49 -10.19 -8.28 13.09
C LEU A 49 -8.87 -8.01 12.37
N VAL A 50 -7.84 -8.83 12.62
CA VAL A 50 -6.52 -8.69 11.98
C VAL A 50 -6.63 -8.86 10.47
N ASN A 51 -7.40 -9.85 10.01
CA ASN A 51 -7.61 -10.08 8.58
C ASN A 51 -8.22 -8.84 7.89
N TYR A 52 -9.17 -8.16 8.55
CA TYR A 52 -9.77 -6.94 8.00
C TYR A 52 -8.77 -5.78 7.91
N VAL A 53 -7.86 -5.67 8.88
CA VAL A 53 -6.79 -4.67 8.89
C VAL A 53 -5.77 -4.97 7.79
N GLU A 54 -5.38 -6.23 7.61
CA GLU A 54 -4.50 -6.68 6.52
C GLU A 54 -5.11 -6.38 5.14
N TRP A 55 -6.40 -6.68 4.92
CA TRP A 55 -7.10 -6.30 3.69
C TRP A 55 -7.10 -4.79 3.46
N GLY A 56 -7.42 -3.99 4.48
CA GLY A 56 -7.40 -2.53 4.39
C GLY A 56 -6.02 -1.99 4.03
N LEU A 57 -4.97 -2.58 4.61
CA LEU A 57 -3.58 -2.25 4.33
C LEU A 57 -3.23 -2.53 2.86
N TYR A 58 -3.45 -3.76 2.38
CA TYR A 58 -3.04 -4.13 1.02
C TYR A 58 -3.82 -3.39 -0.06
N VAL A 59 -5.12 -3.17 0.16
CA VAL A 59 -5.96 -2.38 -0.76
C VAL A 59 -5.50 -0.92 -0.81
N SER A 60 -5.27 -0.28 0.34
CA SER A 60 -4.80 1.11 0.38
C SER A 60 -3.41 1.25 -0.24
N ALA A 61 -2.50 0.30 -0.02
CA ALA A 61 -1.18 0.29 -0.66
C ALA A 61 -1.25 0.17 -2.18
N ILE A 62 -2.14 -0.67 -2.73
CA ILE A 62 -2.34 -0.79 -4.18
C ILE A 62 -2.94 0.49 -4.79
N ILE A 63 -3.94 1.09 -4.14
CA ILE A 63 -4.52 2.35 -4.63
C ILE A 63 -3.49 3.47 -4.58
N PHE A 64 -2.64 3.53 -3.55
CA PHE A 64 -1.51 4.45 -3.50
C PHE A 64 -0.53 4.27 -4.68
N CYS A 65 -0.35 3.03 -5.15
CA CYS A 65 0.48 2.72 -6.32
C CYS A 65 -0.22 2.97 -7.67
N ALA A 66 -1.51 3.32 -7.72
CA ALA A 66 -2.26 3.53 -8.96
C ALA A 66 -1.62 4.52 -9.96
N PRO A 67 -0.94 5.61 -9.54
CA PRO A 67 -0.22 6.51 -10.43
C PRO A 67 0.94 5.87 -11.21
N LEU A 68 1.36 4.65 -10.88
CA LEU A 68 2.34 3.90 -11.69
C LEU A 68 1.76 3.45 -13.04
N PHE A 69 0.45 3.19 -13.09
CA PHE A 69 -0.23 2.62 -14.25
C PHE A 69 -1.06 3.65 -15.03
N SER A 70 -1.26 4.82 -14.44
CA SER A 70 -2.02 5.92 -15.03
C SER A 70 -1.13 7.14 -15.14
N SER A 71 -1.06 7.76 -16.32
CA SER A 71 -0.37 9.04 -16.52
C SER A 71 -1.09 10.22 -15.85
N GLN A 72 -2.11 9.96 -15.02
CA GLN A 72 -2.82 11.00 -14.30
C GLN A 72 -1.96 11.57 -13.16
N PRO A 73 -2.03 12.89 -12.94
CA PRO A 73 -1.32 13.53 -11.85
C PRO A 73 -1.77 12.95 -10.51
N THR A 74 -0.83 12.82 -9.57
CA THR A 74 -1.12 12.45 -8.19
C THR A 74 -2.06 13.46 -7.55
N VAL A 75 -3.29 13.04 -7.30
CA VAL A 75 -4.31 13.85 -6.61
C VAL A 75 -4.04 13.81 -5.10
N GLN A 76 -4.45 14.84 -4.35
CA GLN A 76 -4.34 14.88 -2.88
C GLN A 76 -4.93 13.64 -2.19
N PHE A 77 -5.94 13.02 -2.80
CA PHE A 77 -6.54 11.77 -2.34
C PHE A 77 -5.55 10.61 -2.25
N ASN A 78 -4.61 10.50 -3.20
CA ASN A 78 -3.60 9.44 -3.18
C ASN A 78 -2.69 9.58 -1.95
N TRP A 79 -2.32 10.81 -1.57
CA TRP A 79 -1.52 11.05 -0.37
C TRP A 79 -2.25 10.71 0.93
N ALA A 80 -3.56 10.96 0.98
CA ALA A 80 -4.40 10.55 2.11
C ALA A 80 -4.45 9.02 2.23
N ILE A 81 -4.62 8.31 1.10
CA ILE A 81 -4.59 6.85 1.06
C ILE A 81 -3.22 6.30 1.46
N GLY A 82 -2.13 6.89 0.98
CA GLY A 82 -0.78 6.50 1.37
C GLY A 82 -0.55 6.65 2.88
N SER A 83 -1.07 7.73 3.47
CA SER A 83 -1.02 7.95 4.92
C SER A 83 -1.84 6.92 5.70
N LEU A 84 -3.02 6.56 5.19
CA LEU A 84 -3.85 5.49 5.75
C LEU A 84 -3.14 4.12 5.68
N ALA A 85 -2.51 3.80 4.54
CA ALA A 85 -1.74 2.57 4.38
C ALA A 85 -0.59 2.50 5.39
N LEU A 86 0.14 3.60 5.57
CA LEU A 86 1.21 3.69 6.57
C LEU A 86 0.67 3.47 7.98
N PHE A 87 -0.45 4.11 8.32
CA PHE A 87 -1.11 3.94 9.61
C PHE A 87 -1.51 2.47 9.85
N LEU A 88 -2.20 1.84 8.90
CA LEU A 88 -2.60 0.44 9.00
C LEU A 88 -1.39 -0.51 9.08
N THR A 89 -0.28 -0.16 8.44
CA THR A 89 0.98 -0.93 8.54
C THR A 89 1.46 -0.98 10.00
N TRP A 90 1.47 0.16 10.68
CA TRP A 90 1.86 0.23 12.09
C TRP A 90 0.88 -0.53 12.99
N PHE A 91 -0.43 -0.45 12.73
CA PHE A 91 -1.42 -1.23 13.48
C PHE A 91 -1.24 -2.74 13.27
N ASN A 92 -0.95 -3.18 12.04
CA ASN A 92 -0.69 -4.58 11.76
C ASN A 92 0.52 -5.12 12.54
N ILE A 93 1.57 -4.30 12.69
CA ILE A 93 2.73 -4.64 13.52
C ILE A 93 2.34 -4.78 15.00
N LEU A 94 1.47 -3.90 15.51
CA LEU A 94 0.99 -3.99 16.90
C LEU A 94 0.20 -5.28 17.15
N PHE A 95 -0.64 -5.71 16.20
CA PHE A 95 -1.37 -6.97 16.32
C PHE A 95 -0.44 -8.18 16.30
N PHE A 96 0.68 -8.12 15.58
CA PHE A 96 1.69 -9.18 15.60
C PHE A 96 2.44 -9.29 16.94
N LEU A 97 2.45 -8.22 17.74
CA LEU A 97 3.15 -8.18 19.03
C LEU A 97 2.31 -8.77 20.18
N GLN A 98 0.99 -8.89 20.01
CA GLN A 98 0.06 -9.38 21.03
C GLN A 98 0.02 -10.92 21.05
#